data_AF-A0A7V2ATD0-F1
#
_entry.id   AF-A0A7V2ATD0-F1
#
_cell.length_a   1.000
_cell.length_b   1.000
_cell.length_c   1.000
_cell.angle_alpha   90.00
_cell.angle_beta   90.00
_cell.angle_gamma   90.00
#
_symmetry.space_group_name_H-M   'P 1'
#
loop_
_entity.id
_entity.type
_entity.pdbx_description
1 polymer ?
#
loop_
_entity_poly.entity_id
_entity_poly.type
_entity_poly.pdbx_seq_one_letter_code
_entity_poly.pdbx_strand_id
1 'polypeptide(L)'
;LRTINNKHHVDLGGQDVIVVGGGNVAIDVARTAARLGASKVRLMCLERRHEMPATDEEISEAIDEGIEIHDGVGPVRFRESGGSVTGVETVRCVSVFDENRRFSPKFDEKKTGFIPADTVFVSIGQISETSVFVDCGIEVNRNNTIKAEAGNLMTCLEGVFAGGEAVSGPSMIVDASAYGKRAAWHMDLYMRGEPYSNVEYPGSLPVIDKNEVMARQVEYPGDNVRPGELPAASRLESFDEVQLPLNEEEALASSANCLNCGICSECHECVNVCPADAVDLYMKEEIREYEVGSVIVSTGFRLFPGEIHARYVYGSAANVITAVQMDRLVAPTRPYDHVLRPSDGKVPDNIAYILCVGSRDQTLGNPICSRVCCMYSMKQAQLIMGALPIADVTIYFIDIRAFGKGYDEFFEQTKAMGVRFVKGKVAQIDEKEDGNLILRYEDIDAGGVIRRAEHDLVVLSTGIIPNPDYTGFFAGVGLEPDEMLFVKEPEEYRNPGKTSIDGVYVAGAATGPMDIPDTILHSGAAAAQAASYIEKMKGRK
;
A
#
# COMPACT_ATOMS: atom_id res chain seq x y z
N LEU A 1 31.80 13.81 -19.30
CA LEU A 1 30.33 13.68 -19.54
C LEU A 1 29.75 14.87 -20.32
N ARG A 2 29.66 16.09 -19.77
CA ARG A 2 29.06 17.26 -20.48
C ARG A 2 29.66 17.52 -21.88
N THR A 3 30.98 17.45 -22.02
CA THR A 3 31.67 17.61 -23.31
C THR A 3 31.18 16.62 -24.37
N ILE A 4 31.01 15.36 -23.98
CA ILE A 4 30.54 14.27 -24.85
C ILE A 4 29.06 14.46 -25.19
N ASN A 5 28.24 14.84 -24.19
CA ASN A 5 26.82 15.11 -24.39
C ASN A 5 26.58 16.30 -25.35
N ASN A 6 27.47 17.30 -25.32
CA ASN A 6 27.51 18.41 -26.28
C ASN A 6 28.08 18.01 -27.66
N LYS A 7 28.27 16.72 -27.93
CA LYS A 7 28.81 16.15 -29.18
C LYS A 7 30.22 16.65 -29.52
N HIS A 8 31.00 17.06 -28.52
CA HIS A 8 32.43 17.30 -28.72
C HIS A 8 33.20 15.98 -28.68
N HIS A 9 34.17 15.84 -29.58
CA HIS A 9 34.99 14.65 -29.66
C HIS A 9 36.00 14.62 -28.52
N VAL A 10 35.97 13.52 -27.75
CA VAL A 10 37.03 13.11 -26.83
C VAL A 10 37.51 11.75 -27.33
N ASP A 11 38.81 11.57 -27.51
CA ASP A 11 39.42 10.31 -27.94
C ASP A 11 40.25 9.74 -26.79
N LEU A 12 39.87 8.55 -26.33
CA LEU A 12 40.60 7.78 -25.32
C LEU A 12 41.20 6.50 -25.92
N GLY A 13 41.22 6.40 -27.25
CA GLY A 13 41.71 5.25 -28.00
C GLY A 13 43.05 4.74 -27.50
N GLY A 14 43.06 3.51 -26.99
CA GLY A 14 44.28 2.83 -26.56
C GLY A 14 44.92 3.36 -25.27
N GLN A 15 44.24 4.22 -24.51
CA GLN A 15 44.72 4.73 -23.23
C GLN A 15 44.31 3.84 -22.06
N ASP A 16 45.19 3.76 -21.07
CA ASP A 16 44.88 3.21 -19.76
C ASP A 16 44.22 4.30 -18.89
N VAL A 17 42.94 4.13 -18.59
CA VAL A 17 42.13 5.10 -17.83
C VAL A 17 41.91 4.61 -16.41
N ILE A 18 42.03 5.52 -15.45
CA ILE A 18 41.57 5.31 -14.07
C ILE A 18 40.56 6.37 -13.64
N VAL A 19 39.46 5.95 -13.04
CA VAL A 19 38.39 6.79 -12.52
C VAL A 19 38.41 6.73 -10.99
N VAL A 20 38.42 7.89 -10.33
CA VAL A 20 38.44 8.00 -8.87
C VAL A 20 37.04 8.37 -8.37
N GLY A 21 36.40 7.47 -7.63
CA GLY A 21 35.07 7.65 -7.04
C GLY A 21 34.27 6.35 -7.00
N GLY A 22 33.31 6.24 -6.06
CA GLY A 22 32.51 5.03 -5.86
C GLY A 22 31.00 5.16 -6.14
N GLY A 23 30.52 6.36 -6.52
CA GLY A 23 29.09 6.61 -6.81
C GLY A 23 28.74 6.45 -8.29
N ASN A 24 27.44 6.54 -8.61
CA ASN A 24 26.92 6.36 -9.98
C ASN A 24 27.65 7.22 -11.03
N VAL A 25 27.98 8.48 -10.70
CA VAL A 25 28.75 9.36 -11.61
C VAL A 25 30.12 8.78 -11.97
N ALA A 26 30.79 8.09 -11.04
CA ALA A 26 32.08 7.45 -11.32
C ALA A 26 31.90 6.23 -12.24
N ILE A 27 30.83 5.46 -12.04
CA ILE A 27 30.45 4.35 -12.93
C ILE A 27 30.17 4.87 -14.34
N ASP A 28 29.35 5.92 -14.47
CA ASP A 28 29.06 6.56 -15.77
C ASP A 28 30.32 7.01 -16.48
N VAL A 29 31.26 7.64 -15.77
CA VAL A 29 32.54 8.08 -16.33
C VAL A 29 33.38 6.89 -16.80
N ALA A 30 33.42 5.80 -16.02
CA ALA A 30 34.17 4.60 -16.38
C ALA A 30 33.59 3.91 -17.62
N ARG A 31 32.27 3.70 -17.66
CA ARG A 31 31.55 3.11 -18.80
C ARG A 31 31.67 3.96 -20.05
N THR A 32 31.56 5.28 -19.89
CA THR A 32 31.79 6.23 -20.98
C THR A 32 33.23 6.15 -21.49
N ALA A 33 34.23 6.03 -20.61
CA ALA A 33 35.62 5.91 -21.03
C ALA A 33 35.86 4.64 -21.84
N ALA A 34 35.23 3.52 -21.46
CA ALA A 34 35.29 2.27 -22.20
C ALA A 34 34.70 2.42 -23.61
N ARG A 35 33.53 3.07 -23.74
CA ARG A 35 32.88 3.38 -25.02
C ARG A 35 33.68 4.33 -25.92
N LEU A 36 34.55 5.16 -25.33
CA LEU A 36 35.45 6.03 -26.07
C LEU A 36 36.75 5.35 -26.53
N GLY A 37 36.85 4.02 -26.38
CA GLY A 37 37.96 3.22 -26.91
C GLY A 37 39.17 3.08 -25.99
N ALA A 38 39.03 3.38 -24.69
CA ALA A 38 40.09 3.10 -23.71
C ALA A 38 40.48 1.62 -23.74
N SER A 39 41.78 1.32 -23.79
CA SER A 39 42.28 -0.07 -23.79
C SER A 39 42.02 -0.78 -22.47
N LYS A 40 42.04 -0.02 -21.37
CA LYS A 40 41.81 -0.53 -20.03
C LYS A 40 41.20 0.55 -19.16
N VAL A 41 40.04 0.26 -18.56
CA VAL A 41 39.39 1.17 -17.61
C VAL A 41 39.41 0.54 -16.23
N ARG A 42 39.92 1.30 -15.26
CA ARG A 42 39.93 0.97 -13.85
C ARG A 42 39.12 1.99 -13.07
N LEU A 43 38.34 1.56 -12.10
CA LEU A 43 37.67 2.43 -11.15
C LEU A 43 38.27 2.18 -9.77
N MET A 44 38.57 3.24 -9.02
CA MET A 44 39.05 3.12 -7.64
C MET A 44 38.20 3.94 -6.68
N CYS A 45 37.88 3.35 -5.54
CA CYS A 45 37.01 3.96 -4.54
C CYS A 45 37.46 3.62 -3.12
N LEU A 46 37.13 4.50 -2.17
CA LEU A 46 37.48 4.34 -0.76
C LEU A 46 36.64 3.25 -0.10
N GLU A 47 35.43 3.09 -0.59
CA GLU A 47 34.39 2.18 -0.15
C GLU A 47 34.72 0.76 -0.58
N ARG A 48 34.35 -0.24 0.24
CA ARG A 48 34.31 -1.63 -0.21
C ARG A 48 33.09 -1.85 -1.09
N ARG A 49 33.06 -2.94 -1.85
CA ARG A 49 31.96 -3.27 -2.78
C ARG A 49 30.54 -3.13 -2.21
N HIS A 50 30.31 -3.51 -0.95
CA HIS A 50 29.00 -3.43 -0.28
C HIS A 50 28.71 -2.06 0.37
N GLU A 51 29.70 -1.16 0.38
CA GLU A 51 29.62 0.20 0.92
C GLU A 51 29.62 1.25 -0.21
N MET A 52 29.80 0.82 -1.47
CA MET A 52 29.81 1.71 -2.62
C MET A 52 28.48 2.47 -2.70
N PRO A 53 28.50 3.80 -2.91
CA PRO A 53 27.29 4.59 -3.10
C PRO A 53 26.54 4.24 -4.39
N ALA A 54 27.22 3.61 -5.36
CA ALA A 54 26.59 3.20 -6.60
C ALA A 54 25.62 2.03 -6.42
N THR A 55 24.58 1.96 -7.26
CA THR A 55 23.62 0.85 -7.20
C THR A 55 24.28 -0.47 -7.60
N ASP A 56 23.80 -1.59 -7.06
CA ASP A 56 24.34 -2.92 -7.39
C ASP A 56 24.21 -3.26 -8.88
N GLU A 57 23.16 -2.74 -9.53
CA GLU A 57 22.88 -2.88 -10.96
C GLU A 57 23.95 -2.14 -11.78
N GLU A 58 24.20 -0.86 -11.50
CA GLU A 58 25.23 -0.09 -12.20
C GLU A 58 26.63 -0.69 -12.05
N ILE A 59 26.96 -1.19 -10.85
CA ILE A 59 28.25 -1.83 -10.60
C ILE A 59 28.37 -3.14 -11.39
N SER A 60 27.30 -3.94 -11.45
CA SER A 60 27.29 -5.19 -12.21
C SER A 60 27.47 -4.91 -13.71
N GLU A 61 26.74 -3.93 -14.24
CA GLU A 61 26.87 -3.53 -15.65
C GLU A 61 28.28 -3.03 -16.00
N ALA A 62 28.92 -2.29 -15.10
CA ALA A 62 30.29 -1.83 -15.29
C ALA A 62 31.28 -3.00 -15.38
N ILE A 63 31.13 -4.01 -14.51
CA ILE A 63 31.96 -5.22 -14.52
C ILE A 63 31.73 -6.02 -15.82
N ASP A 64 30.48 -6.14 -16.26
CA ASP A 64 30.12 -6.83 -17.50
C ASP A 64 30.73 -6.14 -18.74
N GLU A 65 30.84 -4.80 -18.72
CA GLU A 65 31.54 -3.99 -19.72
C GLU A 65 33.08 -4.03 -19.60
N GLY A 66 33.63 -4.81 -18.65
CA GLY A 66 35.06 -5.06 -18.50
C GLY A 66 35.81 -4.04 -17.63
N ILE A 67 35.11 -3.24 -16.83
CA ILE A 67 35.73 -2.25 -15.93
C ILE A 67 36.27 -2.95 -14.68
N GLU A 68 37.56 -2.74 -14.39
CA GLU A 68 38.22 -3.30 -13.21
C GLU A 68 38.00 -2.39 -11.99
N ILE A 69 37.33 -2.89 -10.95
CA ILE A 69 37.04 -2.12 -9.73
C ILE A 69 38.07 -2.44 -8.64
N HIS A 70 38.76 -1.39 -8.16
CA HIS A 70 39.69 -1.40 -7.04
C HIS A 70 39.03 -0.76 -5.82
N ASP A 71 38.33 -1.56 -5.03
CA ASP A 71 37.60 -1.11 -3.84
C ASP A 71 38.48 -1.06 -2.58
N GLY A 72 38.10 -0.20 -1.62
CA GLY A 72 38.88 0.00 -0.40
C GLY A 72 40.27 0.59 -0.63
N VAL A 73 40.44 1.41 -1.67
CA VAL A 73 41.73 1.98 -2.07
C VAL A 73 41.58 3.47 -2.37
N GLY A 74 42.42 4.31 -1.75
CA GLY A 74 42.39 5.76 -1.94
C GLY A 74 43.61 6.29 -2.70
N PRO A 75 43.47 7.44 -3.43
CA PRO A 75 44.61 8.16 -4.00
C PRO A 75 45.48 8.77 -2.90
N VAL A 76 46.79 8.62 -3.01
CA VAL A 76 47.79 9.39 -2.25
C VAL A 76 48.33 10.53 -3.11
N ARG A 77 48.75 10.21 -4.34
CA ARG A 77 49.37 11.17 -5.25
C ARG A 77 49.29 10.72 -6.71
N PHE A 78 49.14 11.66 -7.63
CA PHE A 78 49.30 11.41 -9.07
C PHE A 78 50.79 11.47 -9.45
N ARG A 79 51.28 10.44 -10.14
CA ARG A 79 52.65 10.41 -10.67
C ARG A 79 52.65 11.03 -12.06
N GLU A 80 53.63 11.88 -12.30
CA GLU A 80 53.78 12.59 -13.56
C GLU A 80 55.20 12.38 -14.10
N SER A 81 55.31 12.26 -15.43
CA SER A 81 56.57 12.24 -16.16
C SER A 81 56.40 13.04 -17.44
N GLY A 82 57.30 13.99 -17.72
CA GLY A 82 57.26 14.78 -18.95
C GLY A 82 55.99 15.63 -19.13
N GLY A 83 55.30 15.98 -18.04
CA GLY A 83 54.05 16.76 -18.08
C GLY A 83 52.78 15.94 -18.36
N SER A 84 52.89 14.60 -18.39
CA SER A 84 51.74 13.68 -18.50
C SER A 84 51.64 12.79 -17.27
N VAL A 85 50.42 12.42 -16.88
CA VAL A 85 50.19 11.49 -15.78
C VAL A 85 50.63 10.09 -16.23
N THR A 86 51.26 9.34 -15.32
CA THR A 86 51.71 7.96 -15.55
C THR A 86 51.02 6.95 -14.63
N GLY A 87 50.23 7.44 -13.68
CA GLY A 87 49.41 6.61 -12.79
C GLY A 87 49.15 7.26 -11.44
N VAL A 88 48.57 6.47 -10.54
CA VAL A 88 48.15 6.91 -9.20
C VAL A 88 48.82 6.07 -8.14
N GLU A 89 49.47 6.71 -7.18
CA GLU A 89 49.90 6.07 -5.93
C GLU A 89 48.69 5.88 -5.04
N THR A 90 48.57 4.69 -4.48
CA THR A 90 47.40 4.29 -3.73
C THR A 90 47.74 3.87 -2.32
N VAL A 91 46.75 3.94 -1.44
CA VAL A 91 46.82 3.45 -0.07
C VAL A 91 45.56 2.67 0.27
N ARG A 92 45.68 1.64 1.10
CA ARG A 92 44.52 0.87 1.55
C ARG A 92 43.64 1.73 2.48
N CYS A 93 42.38 1.88 2.12
CA CYS A 93 41.34 2.42 2.99
C CYS A 93 40.84 1.32 3.94
N VAL A 94 40.93 1.55 5.25
CA VAL A 94 40.52 0.60 6.29
C VAL A 94 39.05 0.78 6.64
N SER A 95 38.61 2.03 6.72
CA SER A 95 37.23 2.42 7.04
C SER A 95 36.94 3.76 6.39
N VAL A 96 35.76 3.93 5.77
CA VAL A 96 35.33 5.20 5.16
C VAL A 96 34.62 6.12 6.15
N PHE A 97 33.85 5.54 7.07
CA PHE A 97 33.02 6.27 8.02
C PHE A 97 33.48 6.08 9.48
N ASP A 98 33.22 7.07 10.32
CA ASP A 98 33.36 6.95 11.78
C ASP A 98 32.17 6.22 12.43
N GLU A 99 32.22 6.03 13.75
CA GLU A 99 31.15 5.37 14.54
C GLU A 99 29.79 6.09 14.44
N ASN A 100 29.79 7.38 14.09
CA ASN A 100 28.57 8.18 13.89
C ASN A 100 28.16 8.22 12.41
N ARG A 101 28.71 7.33 11.56
CA ARG A 101 28.51 7.29 10.10
C ARG A 101 28.91 8.56 9.37
N ARG A 102 29.77 9.39 9.94
CA ARG A 102 30.31 10.58 9.25
C ARG A 102 31.50 10.19 8.40
N PHE A 103 31.60 10.78 7.22
CA PHE A 103 32.72 10.54 6.31
C PHE A 103 34.05 10.94 6.99
N SER A 104 34.89 9.96 7.27
CA SER A 104 36.16 10.11 7.99
C SER A 104 37.10 8.95 7.63
N PRO A 105 37.63 8.92 6.40
CA PRO A 105 38.40 7.79 5.92
C PRO A 105 39.69 7.59 6.73
N LYS A 106 39.99 6.34 7.08
CA LYS A 106 41.24 5.93 7.74
C LYS A 106 42.05 5.04 6.83
N PHE A 107 43.34 5.32 6.73
CA PHE A 107 44.24 4.64 5.81
C PHE A 107 45.28 3.80 6.56
N ASP A 108 45.65 2.66 5.98
CA ASP A 108 46.81 1.88 6.42
C ASP A 108 48.01 2.28 5.56
N GLU A 109 48.79 3.27 6.04
CA GLU A 109 49.94 3.85 5.34
C GLU A 109 51.05 2.83 5.03
N LYS A 110 51.03 1.64 5.65
CA LYS A 110 51.97 0.55 5.35
C LYS A 110 51.59 -0.24 4.10
N LYS A 111 50.34 -0.12 3.63
CA LYS A 111 49.80 -0.82 2.46
C LYS A 111 49.59 0.17 1.33
N THR A 112 50.68 0.50 0.65
CA THR A 112 50.67 1.35 -0.54
C THR A 112 50.76 0.53 -1.82
N GLY A 113 50.28 1.11 -2.91
CA GLY A 113 50.31 0.52 -4.24
C GLY A 113 50.51 1.57 -5.33
N PHE A 114 50.58 1.12 -6.57
CA PHE A 114 50.62 1.99 -7.73
C PHE A 114 49.78 1.39 -8.85
N ILE A 115 48.90 2.21 -9.43
CA ILE A 115 48.06 1.82 -10.56
C ILE A 115 48.49 2.67 -11.77
N PRO A 116 49.11 2.07 -12.81
CA PRO A 116 49.55 2.82 -14.00
C PRO A 116 48.32 3.30 -14.78
N ALA A 117 48.35 4.54 -15.28
CA ALA A 117 47.29 5.09 -16.11
C ALA A 117 47.82 6.30 -16.90
N ASP A 118 47.37 6.45 -18.13
CA ASP A 118 47.66 7.60 -18.99
C ASP A 118 46.69 8.76 -18.69
N THR A 119 45.46 8.41 -18.31
CA THR A 119 44.39 9.38 -18.02
C THR A 119 43.72 9.08 -16.68
N VAL A 120 43.56 10.11 -15.86
CA VAL A 120 42.88 10.05 -14.56
C VAL A 120 41.64 10.93 -14.60
N PHE A 121 40.46 10.35 -14.40
CA PHE A 121 39.24 11.10 -14.12
C PHE A 121 38.97 11.14 -12.62
N VAL A 122 38.76 12.33 -12.09
CA VAL A 122 38.43 12.52 -10.67
C VAL A 122 36.96 12.83 -10.55
N SER A 123 36.18 11.86 -10.08
CA SER A 123 34.73 11.91 -9.91
C SER A 123 34.35 11.94 -8.42
N ILE A 124 35.04 12.79 -7.65
CA ILE A 124 34.85 12.90 -6.19
C ILE A 124 34.06 14.17 -5.83
N GLY A 125 32.85 13.95 -5.31
CA GLY A 125 32.01 15.00 -4.74
C GLY A 125 31.55 16.09 -5.72
N GLN A 126 30.76 17.01 -5.19
CA GLN A 126 30.35 18.25 -5.86
C GLN A 126 30.64 19.40 -4.90
N ILE A 127 31.01 20.56 -5.45
CA ILE A 127 31.26 21.78 -4.68
C ILE A 127 30.31 22.84 -5.22
N SER A 128 29.66 23.58 -4.33
CA SER A 128 28.84 24.73 -4.72
C SER A 128 29.73 25.86 -5.22
N GLU A 129 29.41 26.40 -6.40
CA GLU A 129 30.05 27.62 -6.91
C GLU A 129 29.40 28.83 -6.23
N THR A 130 30.06 29.38 -5.21
CA THR A 130 29.49 30.45 -4.36
C THR A 130 30.21 31.80 -4.46
N SER A 131 31.23 31.89 -5.32
CA SER A 131 32.06 33.09 -5.51
C SER A 131 31.23 34.37 -5.72
N VAL A 132 30.24 34.32 -6.62
CA VAL A 132 29.34 35.45 -6.92
C VAL A 132 28.53 35.90 -5.69
N PHE A 133 28.16 34.98 -4.80
CA PHE A 133 27.38 35.30 -3.60
C PHE A 133 28.24 35.90 -2.50
N VAL A 134 29.47 35.41 -2.34
CA VAL A 134 30.45 35.97 -1.41
C VAL A 134 30.77 37.43 -1.78
N ASP A 135 30.92 37.73 -3.07
CA ASP A 135 31.11 39.10 -3.57
C ASP A 135 29.92 40.03 -3.24
N CYS A 136 28.72 39.45 -3.04
CA CYS A 136 27.51 40.15 -2.63
C CYS A 136 27.35 40.25 -1.10
N GLY A 137 28.29 39.72 -0.31
CA GLY A 137 28.25 39.76 1.16
C GLY A 137 27.54 38.57 1.83
N ILE A 138 27.23 37.51 1.09
CA ILE A 138 26.63 36.28 1.65
C ILE A 138 27.71 35.44 2.32
N GLU A 139 27.47 35.05 3.58
CA GLU A 139 28.35 34.14 4.31
C GLU A 139 28.27 32.70 3.78
N VAL A 140 29.42 32.02 3.77
CA VAL A 140 29.51 30.60 3.39
C VAL A 140 30.09 29.77 4.53
N ASN A 141 29.67 28.51 4.60
CA ASN A 141 30.18 27.50 5.50
C ASN A 141 31.58 27.02 5.06
N ARG A 142 32.23 26.25 5.93
CA ARG A 142 33.59 25.72 5.70
C ARG A 142 33.70 24.78 4.49
N ASN A 143 32.59 24.18 4.08
CA ASN A 143 32.45 23.31 2.91
C ASN A 143 32.00 24.09 1.64
N ASN A 144 32.09 25.42 1.65
CA ASN A 144 31.71 26.31 0.56
C ASN A 144 30.20 26.39 0.25
N THR A 145 29.31 25.83 1.08
CA THR A 145 27.86 26.01 0.95
C THR A 145 27.43 27.34 1.55
N ILE A 146 26.36 27.94 1.05
CA ILE A 146 25.73 29.15 1.59
C ILE A 146 25.27 28.87 3.01
N LYS A 147 25.62 29.78 3.92
CA LYS A 147 25.16 29.73 5.30
C LYS A 147 23.76 30.34 5.38
N ALA A 148 22.78 29.51 5.74
CA ALA A 148 21.40 29.91 5.96
C ALA A 148 20.90 29.35 7.30
N GLU A 149 19.96 30.04 7.93
CA GLU A 149 19.34 29.58 9.17
C GLU A 149 18.50 28.32 8.93
N ALA A 150 18.71 27.26 9.71
CA ALA A 150 18.05 25.97 9.50
C ALA A 150 16.52 26.04 9.60
N GLY A 151 16.00 26.97 10.42
CA GLY A 151 14.57 27.14 10.66
C GLY A 151 13.84 27.79 9.49
N ASN A 152 14.36 28.90 8.96
CA ASN A 152 13.65 29.74 7.98
C ASN A 152 14.36 29.89 6.62
N LEU A 153 15.57 29.35 6.49
CA LEU A 153 16.41 29.38 5.28
C LEU A 153 16.90 30.78 4.86
N MET A 154 16.80 31.80 5.73
CA MET A 154 17.33 33.14 5.49
C MET A 154 18.85 33.15 5.64
N THR A 155 19.53 33.91 4.78
CA THR A 155 20.98 34.14 4.83
C THR A 155 21.32 35.27 5.82
N CYS A 156 22.59 35.66 5.91
CA CYS A 156 22.98 36.85 6.66
C CYS A 156 22.45 38.18 6.08
N LEU A 157 21.98 38.18 4.83
CA LEU A 157 21.35 39.34 4.19
C LEU A 157 19.83 39.26 4.36
N GLU A 158 19.27 40.32 4.93
CA GLU A 158 17.83 40.43 5.15
C GLU A 158 17.04 40.31 3.84
N GLY A 159 16.00 39.49 3.84
CA GLY A 159 15.16 39.25 2.65
C GLY A 159 15.77 38.30 1.61
N VAL A 160 16.99 37.79 1.83
CA VAL A 160 17.63 36.82 0.94
C VAL A 160 17.61 35.43 1.59
N PHE A 161 16.98 34.47 0.91
CA PHE A 161 16.87 33.09 1.35
C PHE A 161 17.62 32.16 0.40
N ALA A 162 18.12 31.05 0.95
CA ALA A 162 18.88 30.05 0.19
C ALA A 162 18.38 28.63 0.50
N GLY A 163 18.45 27.74 -0.48
CA GLY A 163 18.02 26.37 -0.32
C GLY A 163 18.69 25.41 -1.28
N GLY A 164 18.37 24.12 -1.12
CA GLY A 164 18.92 23.03 -1.91
C GLY A 164 20.39 22.78 -1.59
N GLU A 165 21.09 22.19 -2.55
CA GLU A 165 22.47 21.76 -2.37
C GLU A 165 23.45 22.91 -2.14
N ALA A 166 23.08 24.11 -2.59
CA ALA A 166 23.81 25.33 -2.28
C ALA A 166 23.88 25.59 -0.77
N VAL A 167 22.96 25.04 0.04
CA VAL A 167 22.95 25.14 1.51
C VAL A 167 23.35 23.83 2.17
N SER A 168 22.70 22.71 1.79
CA SER A 168 22.91 21.40 2.42
C SER A 168 24.19 20.70 1.99
N GLY A 169 24.77 21.06 0.85
CA GLY A 169 25.67 20.19 0.10
C GLY A 169 24.90 19.13 -0.70
N PRO A 170 25.61 18.18 -1.35
CA PRO A 170 25.01 17.17 -2.23
C PRO A 170 23.84 16.45 -1.55
N SER A 171 22.68 16.41 -2.21
CA SER A 171 21.43 15.85 -1.68
C SER A 171 20.55 15.29 -2.80
N MET A 172 19.37 14.77 -2.48
CA MET A 172 18.45 14.30 -3.52
C MET A 172 17.69 15.47 -4.16
N ILE A 173 17.25 15.30 -5.41
CA ILE A 173 16.39 16.28 -6.10
C ILE A 173 15.10 16.60 -5.31
N VAL A 174 14.59 15.62 -4.56
CA VAL A 174 13.42 15.78 -3.69
C VAL A 174 13.72 16.71 -2.51
N ASP A 175 14.93 16.63 -1.94
CA ASP A 175 15.37 17.52 -0.86
C ASP A 175 15.49 18.95 -1.39
N ALA A 176 16.14 19.12 -2.54
CA ALA A 176 16.26 20.42 -3.20
C ALA A 176 14.89 21.06 -3.47
N SER A 177 13.93 20.26 -3.93
CA SER A 177 12.55 20.69 -4.13
C SER A 177 11.87 21.08 -2.81
N ALA A 178 12.10 20.32 -1.73
CA ALA A 178 11.58 20.62 -0.40
C ALA A 178 12.14 21.94 0.15
N TYR A 179 13.44 22.19 0.00
CA TYR A 179 14.06 23.46 0.33
C TYR A 179 13.44 24.62 -0.45
N GLY A 180 13.16 24.45 -1.74
CA GLY A 180 12.49 25.46 -2.56
C GLY A 180 11.10 25.83 -2.01
N LYS A 181 10.27 24.82 -1.69
CA LYS A 181 8.94 25.04 -1.09
C LYS A 181 9.03 25.74 0.27
N ARG A 182 9.94 25.29 1.14
CA ARG A 182 10.16 25.89 2.46
C ARG A 182 10.62 27.34 2.34
N ALA A 183 11.59 27.62 1.48
CA ALA A 183 12.11 28.97 1.26
C ALA A 183 11.00 29.89 0.73
N ALA A 184 10.21 29.46 -0.26
CA ALA A 184 9.08 30.24 -0.78
C ALA A 184 8.04 30.54 0.30
N TRP A 185 7.73 29.58 1.17
CA TRP A 185 6.78 29.77 2.27
C TRP A 185 7.30 30.78 3.31
N HIS A 186 8.58 30.71 3.68
CA HIS A 186 9.18 31.71 4.59
C HIS A 186 9.32 33.10 3.94
N MET A 187 9.60 33.18 2.64
CA MET A 187 9.58 34.43 1.88
C MET A 187 8.20 35.08 1.94
N ASP A 188 7.13 34.29 1.78
CA ASP A 188 5.75 34.79 1.85
C ASP A 188 5.40 35.34 3.24
N LEU A 189 5.75 34.62 4.32
CA LEU A 189 5.60 35.12 5.69
C LEU A 189 6.37 36.43 5.93
N TYR A 190 7.63 36.49 5.45
CA TYR A 190 8.46 37.68 5.53
C TYR A 190 7.83 38.88 4.80
N MET A 191 7.34 38.67 3.57
CA MET A 191 6.67 39.72 2.78
C MET A 191 5.37 40.21 3.40
N ARG A 192 4.66 39.36 4.14
CA ARG A 192 3.44 39.72 4.88
C ARG A 192 3.72 40.38 6.24
N GLY A 193 4.98 40.42 6.69
CA GLY A 193 5.34 40.91 8.02
C GLY A 193 4.86 39.99 9.15
N GLU A 194 4.61 38.72 8.84
CA GLU A 194 4.21 37.70 9.81
C GLU A 194 5.44 37.07 10.48
N PRO A 195 5.30 36.45 11.66
CA PRO A 195 6.40 35.70 12.26
C PRO A 195 6.89 34.61 11.32
N TYR A 196 8.16 34.64 10.92
CA TYR A 196 8.78 33.66 10.01
C TYR A 196 9.97 32.93 10.64
N SER A 197 10.46 33.38 11.80
CA SER A 197 11.53 32.74 12.58
C SER A 197 10.92 31.72 13.54
N ASN A 198 11.52 30.52 13.61
CA ASN A 198 11.05 29.38 14.43
C ASN A 198 9.63 28.89 14.11
N VAL A 199 9.12 29.15 12.90
CA VAL A 199 7.84 28.58 12.44
C VAL A 199 8.14 27.36 11.58
N GLU A 200 7.55 26.22 11.92
CA GLU A 200 7.75 24.98 11.18
C GLU A 200 6.90 24.98 9.90
N TYR A 201 7.48 24.49 8.80
CA TYR A 201 6.77 24.37 7.54
C TYR A 201 5.60 23.36 7.68
N PRO A 202 4.36 23.75 7.40
CA PRO A 202 3.18 22.95 7.76
C PRO A 202 3.02 21.67 6.94
N GLY A 203 3.57 21.64 5.72
CA GLY A 203 3.32 20.61 4.71
C GLY A 203 4.06 19.29 4.90
N SER A 204 4.81 19.09 5.99
CA SER A 204 5.38 17.76 6.30
C SER A 204 4.32 16.86 6.92
N LEU A 205 3.89 15.86 6.15
CA LEU A 205 3.14 14.71 6.67
C LEU A 205 4.10 13.80 7.48
N PRO A 206 3.59 13.08 8.49
CA PRO A 206 4.39 12.09 9.19
C PRO A 206 4.86 11.01 8.20
N VAL A 207 6.15 10.69 8.26
CA VAL A 207 6.73 9.62 7.43
C VAL A 207 6.16 8.29 7.93
N ILE A 208 5.43 7.60 7.05
CA ILE A 208 4.92 6.25 7.33
C ILE A 208 6.04 5.25 7.10
N ASP A 209 6.14 4.22 7.94
CA ASP A 209 7.14 3.17 7.79
C ASP A 209 6.95 2.43 6.46
N LYS A 210 8.04 2.20 5.74
CA LYS A 210 8.02 1.50 4.45
C LYS A 210 7.38 0.12 4.58
N ASN A 211 7.69 -0.62 5.65
CA ASN A 211 7.16 -1.98 5.82
C ASN A 211 5.67 -1.94 6.11
N GLU A 212 5.18 -0.95 6.85
CA GLU A 212 3.74 -0.74 7.06
C GLU A 212 3.01 -0.47 5.74
N VAL A 213 3.58 0.33 4.85
CA VAL A 213 3.01 0.58 3.51
C VAL A 213 3.00 -0.71 2.69
N MET A 214 4.12 -1.43 2.65
CA MET A 214 4.23 -2.69 1.89
C MET A 214 3.32 -3.79 2.43
N ALA A 215 3.03 -3.79 3.73
CA ALA A 215 2.12 -4.75 4.37
C ALA A 215 0.64 -4.53 4.02
N ARG A 216 0.26 -3.35 3.51
CA ARG A 216 -1.11 -3.09 3.02
C ARG A 216 -1.44 -3.90 1.78
N GLN A 217 -0.42 -4.39 1.08
CA GLN A 217 -0.58 -5.15 -0.14
C GLN A 217 -0.45 -6.65 0.13
N VAL A 218 -1.57 -7.35 0.00
CA VAL A 218 -1.69 -8.79 0.34
C VAL A 218 -1.39 -9.68 -0.88
N GLU A 219 -1.53 -9.16 -2.10
CA GLU A 219 -1.27 -9.89 -3.35
C GLU A 219 -0.35 -9.12 -4.30
N TYR A 220 0.64 -9.83 -4.84
CA TYR A 220 1.50 -9.41 -5.93
C TYR A 220 1.18 -10.34 -7.12
N PRO A 221 0.26 -9.96 -8.02
CA PRO A 221 -0.27 -10.87 -9.02
C PRO A 221 0.70 -11.19 -10.18
N GLY A 222 1.96 -10.76 -10.16
CA GLY A 222 2.91 -11.13 -11.22
C GLY A 222 4.39 -11.06 -10.83
N ASP A 223 5.21 -11.72 -11.64
CA ASP A 223 6.66 -11.61 -11.61
C ASP A 223 7.08 -10.22 -12.11
N ASN A 224 8.09 -9.62 -11.48
CA ASN A 224 8.68 -8.37 -11.96
C ASN A 224 9.31 -8.58 -13.33
N VAL A 225 8.64 -8.13 -14.40
CA VAL A 225 9.16 -8.16 -15.75
C VAL A 225 10.33 -7.18 -15.84
N ARG A 226 11.54 -7.70 -15.98
CA ARG A 226 12.74 -6.90 -16.22
C ARG A 226 12.91 -6.71 -17.73
N PRO A 227 13.05 -5.47 -18.23
CA PRO A 227 13.39 -5.26 -19.63
C PRO A 227 14.71 -5.96 -19.98
N GLY A 228 14.78 -6.50 -21.20
CA GLY A 228 16.03 -7.04 -21.72
C GLY A 228 17.08 -5.93 -21.88
N GLU A 229 18.35 -6.31 -21.96
CA GLU A 229 19.46 -5.37 -22.17
C GLU A 229 20.30 -5.79 -23.37
N LEU A 230 20.97 -4.83 -24.01
CA LEU A 230 21.98 -5.13 -25.04
C LEU A 230 23.12 -5.98 -24.46
N PRO A 231 23.74 -6.89 -25.23
CA PRO A 231 24.94 -7.59 -24.78
C PRO A 231 26.08 -6.62 -24.46
N ALA A 232 26.89 -6.89 -23.44
CA ALA A 232 27.95 -5.99 -22.98
C ALA A 232 28.91 -5.54 -24.10
N ALA A 233 29.27 -6.44 -25.02
CA ALA A 233 30.11 -6.10 -26.17
C ALA A 233 29.48 -5.02 -27.07
N SER A 234 28.16 -5.09 -27.30
CA SER A 234 27.44 -4.09 -28.10
C SER A 234 27.29 -2.76 -27.37
N ARG A 235 27.22 -2.75 -26.03
CA ARG A 235 27.17 -1.52 -25.22
C ARG A 235 28.43 -0.66 -25.39
N LEU A 236 29.56 -1.27 -25.75
CA LEU A 236 30.84 -0.58 -25.93
C LEU A 236 30.98 0.09 -27.30
N GLU A 237 30.16 -0.30 -28.29
CA GLU A 237 30.28 0.17 -29.67
C GLU A 237 29.50 1.46 -29.95
N SER A 238 28.53 1.82 -29.11
CA SER A 238 27.70 3.00 -29.29
C SER A 238 27.20 3.61 -27.98
N PHE A 239 26.47 4.72 -28.10
CA PHE A 239 25.72 5.34 -27.00
C PHE A 239 24.21 5.09 -27.15
N ASP A 240 23.84 4.01 -27.85
CA ASP A 240 22.44 3.61 -27.98
C ASP A 240 21.86 3.18 -26.63
N GLU A 241 20.53 3.15 -26.57
CA GLU A 241 19.80 2.76 -25.36
C GLU A 241 20.12 1.31 -25.00
N VAL A 242 20.69 1.11 -23.80
CA VAL A 242 21.12 -0.21 -23.31
C VAL A 242 19.92 -1.07 -22.92
N GLN A 243 18.91 -0.44 -22.31
CA GLN A 243 17.69 -1.09 -21.87
C GLN A 243 16.71 -1.17 -23.05
N LEU A 244 16.28 -2.37 -23.39
CA LEU A 244 15.38 -2.61 -24.52
C LEU A 244 13.93 -2.35 -24.10
N PRO A 245 13.05 -1.91 -25.03
CA PRO A 245 11.63 -1.78 -24.73
C PRO A 245 11.03 -3.15 -24.40
N LEU A 246 10.04 -3.15 -23.50
CA LEU A 246 9.21 -4.33 -23.28
C LEU A 246 8.44 -4.65 -24.55
N ASN A 247 8.34 -5.93 -24.89
CA ASN A 247 7.38 -6.37 -25.89
C ASN A 247 5.93 -6.29 -25.36
N GLU A 248 4.93 -6.47 -26.23
CA GLU A 248 3.52 -6.30 -25.83
C GLU A 248 3.09 -7.27 -24.72
N GLU A 249 3.56 -8.52 -24.75
CA GLU A 249 3.26 -9.52 -23.72
C GLU A 249 3.90 -9.16 -22.38
N GLU A 250 5.18 -8.76 -22.41
CA GLU A 250 5.93 -8.25 -21.26
C GLU A 250 5.30 -6.98 -20.66
N ALA A 251 4.82 -6.07 -21.51
CA ALA A 251 4.15 -4.85 -21.09
C ALA A 251 2.80 -5.15 -20.45
N LEU A 252 2.01 -6.06 -21.00
CA LEU A 252 0.74 -6.51 -20.42
C LEU A 252 0.97 -7.22 -19.08
N ALA A 253 1.95 -8.11 -18.99
CA ALA A 253 2.33 -8.77 -17.73
C ALA A 253 2.84 -7.76 -16.68
N SER A 254 3.67 -6.80 -17.08
CA SER A 254 4.12 -5.71 -16.20
C SER A 254 2.97 -4.81 -15.76
N SER A 255 1.98 -4.57 -16.64
CA SER A 255 0.77 -3.81 -16.29
C SER A 255 -0.15 -4.56 -15.31
N ALA A 256 -0.10 -5.89 -15.28
CA ALA A 256 -0.78 -6.68 -14.25
C ALA A 256 -0.12 -6.50 -12.87
N ASN A 257 1.17 -6.16 -12.82
CA ASN A 257 1.85 -5.71 -11.60
C ASN A 257 1.53 -4.27 -11.22
N CYS A 258 0.83 -3.51 -12.09
CA CYS A 258 0.44 -2.14 -11.79
C CYS A 258 -0.51 -2.18 -10.60
N LEU A 259 0.09 -1.94 -9.45
CA LEU A 259 -0.46 -2.18 -8.14
C LEU A 259 -1.78 -1.42 -7.99
N ASN A 260 -2.60 -1.92 -7.08
CA ASN A 260 -3.58 -1.17 -6.31
C ASN A 260 -2.89 -0.05 -5.46
N CYS A 261 -1.96 0.70 -6.04
CA CYS A 261 -1.38 1.93 -5.50
C CYS A 261 -2.32 3.14 -5.72
N GLY A 262 -3.42 2.93 -6.46
CA GLY A 262 -4.43 3.93 -6.81
C GLY A 262 -5.42 4.28 -5.71
N ILE A 263 -4.96 4.61 -4.50
CA ILE A 263 -5.79 5.43 -3.61
C ILE A 263 -5.57 6.91 -3.97
N CYS A 264 -4.32 7.36 -3.95
CA CYS A 264 -3.89 8.71 -4.34
C CYS A 264 -2.41 8.66 -4.71
N SER A 265 -2.03 9.21 -5.88
CA SER A 265 -0.63 9.33 -6.33
C SER A 265 -0.09 10.76 -6.26
N GLU A 266 -0.80 11.65 -5.55
CA GLU A 266 -0.48 13.07 -5.47
C GLU A 266 -0.25 13.71 -6.85
N CYS A 267 -1.06 13.34 -7.86
CA CYS A 267 -1.04 14.00 -9.17
C CYS A 267 -1.67 15.40 -9.15
N HIS A 268 -2.33 15.77 -8.05
CA HIS A 268 -3.02 17.05 -7.82
C HIS A 268 -4.22 17.35 -8.74
N GLU A 269 -4.58 16.46 -9.66
CA GLU A 269 -5.72 16.67 -10.56
C GLU A 269 -7.04 16.86 -9.80
N CYS A 270 -7.25 16.12 -8.71
CA CYS A 270 -8.43 16.29 -7.85
C CYS A 270 -8.49 17.66 -7.17
N VAL A 271 -7.34 18.27 -6.84
CA VAL A 271 -7.24 19.62 -6.28
C VAL A 271 -7.59 20.64 -7.36
N ASN A 272 -6.96 20.51 -8.54
CA ASN A 272 -7.12 21.44 -9.65
C ASN A 272 -8.57 21.54 -10.17
N VAL A 273 -9.31 20.43 -10.18
CA VAL A 273 -10.70 20.40 -10.67
C VAL A 273 -11.75 20.71 -9.60
N CYS A 274 -11.37 20.80 -8.32
CA CYS A 274 -12.32 20.98 -7.23
C CYS A 274 -12.84 22.43 -7.18
N PRO A 275 -14.12 22.71 -7.47
CA PRO A 275 -14.65 24.08 -7.44
C PRO A 275 -14.85 24.62 -6.02
N ALA A 276 -14.78 23.75 -5.01
CA ALA A 276 -15.01 24.09 -3.62
C ALA A 276 -13.70 24.28 -2.82
N ASP A 277 -12.54 24.08 -3.45
CA ASP A 277 -11.22 24.09 -2.79
C ASP A 277 -11.18 23.21 -1.53
N ALA A 278 -11.91 22.08 -1.56
CA ALA A 278 -12.13 21.23 -0.39
C ALA A 278 -11.07 20.13 -0.20
N VAL A 279 -10.24 19.88 -1.21
CA VAL A 279 -9.23 18.81 -1.17
C VAL A 279 -7.96 19.34 -0.53
N ASP A 280 -7.71 18.94 0.72
CA ASP A 280 -6.49 19.24 1.46
C ASP A 280 -5.62 17.97 1.60
N LEU A 281 -4.56 17.89 0.79
CA LEU A 281 -3.59 16.79 0.82
C LEU A 281 -2.68 16.83 2.06
N TYR A 282 -2.71 17.92 2.84
CA TYR A 282 -1.91 18.12 4.03
C TYR A 282 -2.71 17.96 5.33
N MET A 283 -3.97 17.53 5.23
CA MET A 283 -4.83 17.28 6.39
C MET A 283 -4.21 16.23 7.32
N LYS A 284 -4.11 16.56 8.62
CA LYS A 284 -3.50 15.69 9.64
C LYS A 284 -4.57 15.08 10.54
N GLU A 285 -4.25 13.95 11.13
CA GLU A 285 -5.07 13.36 12.19
C GLU A 285 -5.19 14.34 13.38
N GLU A 286 -6.41 14.48 13.89
CA GLU A 286 -6.70 15.32 15.05
C GLU A 286 -7.25 14.44 16.19
N ILE A 287 -6.53 14.40 17.30
CA ILE A 287 -7.00 13.72 18.52
C ILE A 287 -7.88 14.69 19.29
N ARG A 288 -9.14 14.32 19.51
CA ARG A 288 -10.10 15.09 20.30
C ARG A 288 -10.48 14.36 21.58
N GLU A 289 -10.36 15.05 22.70
CA GLU A 289 -10.72 14.54 24.00
C GLU A 289 -12.13 15.01 24.39
N TYR A 290 -12.97 14.08 24.85
CA TYR A 290 -14.34 14.36 25.28
C TYR A 290 -14.58 13.77 26.67
N GLU A 291 -15.13 14.57 27.58
CA GLU A 291 -15.65 14.06 28.86
C GLU A 291 -17.10 13.58 28.65
N VAL A 292 -17.32 12.28 28.80
CA VAL A 292 -18.63 11.65 28.58
C VAL A 292 -19.11 10.91 29.83
N GLY A 293 -20.42 10.97 30.09
CA GLY A 293 -21.03 10.29 31.24
C GLY A 293 -21.37 8.82 30.99
N SER A 294 -21.49 8.40 29.74
CA SER A 294 -21.82 7.02 29.36
C SER A 294 -21.41 6.76 27.91
N VAL A 295 -21.14 5.50 27.57
CA VAL A 295 -20.72 5.05 26.22
C VAL A 295 -21.67 3.94 25.75
N ILE A 296 -22.01 3.93 24.46
CA ILE A 296 -22.77 2.85 23.81
C ILE A 296 -21.91 2.25 22.70
N VAL A 297 -21.55 0.97 22.84
CA VAL A 297 -20.81 0.18 21.86
C VAL A 297 -21.78 -0.37 20.81
N SER A 298 -21.65 0.08 19.57
CA SER A 298 -22.53 -0.30 18.44
C SER A 298 -21.72 -0.72 17.22
N THR A 299 -20.61 -1.43 17.45
CA THR A 299 -19.62 -1.86 16.44
C THR A 299 -20.10 -2.94 15.48
N GLY A 300 -21.35 -3.40 15.63
CA GLY A 300 -21.97 -4.39 14.77
C GLY A 300 -21.22 -5.72 14.76
N PHE A 301 -21.04 -6.27 13.56
CA PHE A 301 -20.56 -7.62 13.36
C PHE A 301 -19.66 -7.70 12.13
N ARG A 302 -19.00 -8.84 11.94
CA ARG A 302 -18.28 -9.17 10.69
C ARG A 302 -18.97 -10.32 9.97
N LEU A 303 -18.82 -10.38 8.66
CA LEU A 303 -19.32 -11.50 7.87
C LEU A 303 -18.31 -12.65 7.94
N PHE A 304 -18.83 -13.88 7.93
CA PHE A 304 -18.00 -15.06 7.85
C PHE A 304 -17.18 -14.99 6.54
N PRO A 305 -15.84 -15.07 6.61
CA PRO A 305 -15.01 -14.99 5.42
C PRO A 305 -15.27 -16.20 4.52
N GLY A 306 -15.72 -15.94 3.28
CA GLY A 306 -16.13 -17.00 2.35
C GLY A 306 -15.00 -17.98 2.00
N GLU A 307 -13.75 -17.54 2.07
CA GLU A 307 -12.53 -18.28 1.69
C GLU A 307 -12.26 -19.51 2.57
N ILE A 308 -12.79 -19.53 3.80
CA ILE A 308 -12.52 -20.64 4.75
C ILE A 308 -13.29 -21.92 4.36
N HIS A 309 -14.19 -21.86 3.37
CA HIS A 309 -14.93 -23.02 2.90
C HIS A 309 -14.39 -23.56 1.57
N ALA A 310 -13.23 -24.22 1.60
CA ALA A 310 -12.59 -24.84 0.43
C ALA A 310 -13.56 -25.70 -0.43
N ARG A 311 -14.59 -26.29 0.21
CA ARG A 311 -15.63 -27.08 -0.47
C ARG A 311 -16.56 -26.26 -1.38
N TYR A 312 -16.60 -24.94 -1.23
CA TYR A 312 -17.45 -24.04 -2.00
C TYR A 312 -16.66 -23.21 -3.03
N VAL A 313 -15.35 -23.44 -3.16
CA VAL A 313 -14.47 -22.83 -4.18
C VAL A 313 -14.58 -21.30 -4.30
N TYR A 314 -15.00 -20.61 -3.24
CA TYR A 314 -15.06 -19.15 -3.19
C TYR A 314 -13.65 -18.56 -3.23
N GLY A 315 -13.44 -17.57 -4.09
CA GLY A 315 -12.11 -16.99 -4.38
C GLY A 315 -11.34 -17.73 -5.49
N SER A 316 -11.63 -19.02 -5.73
CA SER A 316 -11.06 -19.77 -6.86
C SER A 316 -11.96 -19.73 -8.09
N ALA A 317 -13.27 -19.96 -7.91
CA ALA A 317 -14.26 -19.92 -8.97
C ALA A 317 -14.92 -18.54 -9.04
N ALA A 318 -14.77 -17.84 -10.16
CA ALA A 318 -15.23 -16.46 -10.30
C ALA A 318 -16.75 -16.29 -10.16
N ASN A 319 -17.55 -17.31 -10.52
CA ASN A 319 -19.02 -17.27 -10.45
C ASN A 319 -19.59 -17.67 -9.08
N VAL A 320 -18.74 -17.86 -8.06
CA VAL A 320 -19.19 -18.02 -6.67
C VAL A 320 -19.02 -16.68 -5.95
N ILE A 321 -20.14 -16.04 -5.61
CA ILE A 321 -20.18 -14.73 -4.96
C ILE A 321 -20.83 -14.81 -3.58
N THR A 322 -20.60 -13.81 -2.74
CA THR A 322 -21.32 -13.64 -1.47
C THR A 322 -22.65 -12.92 -1.66
N ALA A 323 -23.54 -13.06 -0.69
CA ALA A 323 -24.78 -12.30 -0.65
C ALA A 323 -24.58 -10.78 -0.66
N VAL A 324 -23.46 -10.25 -0.12
CA VAL A 324 -23.18 -8.80 -0.17
C VAL A 324 -22.81 -8.35 -1.58
N GLN A 325 -22.02 -9.14 -2.30
CA GLN A 325 -21.74 -8.88 -3.72
C GLN A 325 -23.04 -8.91 -4.53
N MET A 326 -23.93 -9.88 -4.25
CA MET A 326 -25.24 -9.91 -4.88
C MET A 326 -26.08 -8.65 -4.54
N ASP A 327 -26.07 -8.18 -3.28
CA ASP A 327 -26.75 -6.91 -2.91
C ASP A 327 -26.24 -5.72 -3.73
N ARG A 328 -24.94 -5.68 -4.08
CA ARG A 328 -24.39 -4.65 -4.99
C ARG A 328 -24.83 -4.83 -6.44
N LEU A 329 -25.01 -6.07 -6.92
CA LEU A 329 -25.47 -6.36 -8.28
C LEU A 329 -26.97 -6.07 -8.48
N VAL A 330 -27.79 -6.26 -7.45
CA VAL A 330 -29.25 -5.97 -7.52
C VAL A 330 -29.61 -4.53 -7.14
N ALA A 331 -28.64 -3.75 -6.62
CA ALA A 331 -28.89 -2.36 -6.26
C ALA A 331 -29.26 -1.51 -7.48
N PRO A 332 -30.12 -0.48 -7.33
CA PRO A 332 -30.38 0.48 -8.41
C PRO A 332 -29.11 1.23 -8.89
N THR A 333 -28.10 1.34 -8.02
CA THR A 333 -26.79 1.95 -8.29
C THR A 333 -25.70 0.90 -8.56
N ARG A 334 -26.10 -0.24 -9.14
CA ARG A 334 -25.19 -1.33 -9.49
C ARG A 334 -24.15 -0.88 -10.52
N PRO A 335 -22.91 -1.39 -10.45
CA PRO A 335 -21.79 -0.90 -11.25
C PRO A 335 -21.96 -1.09 -12.77
N TYR A 336 -22.69 -2.12 -13.20
CA TYR A 336 -22.81 -2.50 -14.62
C TYR A 336 -24.20 -2.29 -15.21
N ASP A 337 -25.09 -1.64 -14.46
CA ASP A 337 -26.54 -1.58 -14.72
C ASP A 337 -27.20 -2.94 -15.09
N HIS A 338 -26.60 -4.06 -14.71
CA HIS A 338 -27.11 -5.41 -14.91
C HIS A 338 -26.57 -6.36 -13.84
N VAL A 339 -27.24 -7.50 -13.65
CA VAL A 339 -26.73 -8.62 -12.84
C VAL A 339 -25.94 -9.52 -13.78
N LEU A 340 -24.63 -9.55 -13.62
CA LEU A 340 -23.70 -10.24 -14.51
C LEU A 340 -22.86 -11.27 -13.74
N ARG A 341 -22.49 -12.35 -14.44
CA ARG A 341 -21.50 -13.33 -14.01
C ARG A 341 -20.11 -12.68 -13.97
N PRO A 342 -19.35 -12.80 -12.87
CA PRO A 342 -18.01 -12.22 -12.79
C PRO A 342 -17.00 -12.81 -13.77
N SER A 343 -17.15 -14.09 -14.15
CA SER A 343 -16.20 -14.76 -15.07
C SER A 343 -16.20 -14.19 -16.50
N ASP A 344 -17.37 -13.90 -17.05
CA ASP A 344 -17.54 -13.63 -18.49
C ASP A 344 -18.47 -12.46 -18.80
N GLY A 345 -19.03 -11.80 -17.78
CA GLY A 345 -19.92 -10.66 -17.94
C GLY A 345 -21.29 -11.01 -18.54
N LYS A 346 -21.68 -12.29 -18.63
CA LYS A 346 -23.00 -12.69 -19.14
C LYS A 346 -24.07 -12.61 -18.05
N VAL A 347 -25.32 -12.43 -18.48
CA VAL A 347 -26.49 -12.53 -17.58
C VAL A 347 -26.67 -14.00 -17.17
N PRO A 348 -26.76 -14.32 -15.87
CA PRO A 348 -27.03 -15.68 -15.42
C PRO A 348 -28.51 -16.05 -15.61
N ASP A 349 -28.77 -17.22 -16.20
CA ASP A 349 -30.12 -17.76 -16.38
C ASP A 349 -30.51 -18.69 -15.22
N ASN A 350 -29.54 -19.26 -14.51
CA ASN A 350 -29.78 -20.19 -13.42
C ASN A 350 -28.91 -19.88 -12.20
N ILE A 351 -29.54 -19.46 -11.10
CA ILE A 351 -28.89 -18.90 -9.91
C ILE A 351 -29.21 -19.75 -8.68
N ALA A 352 -28.18 -20.17 -7.95
CA ALA A 352 -28.33 -20.87 -6.67
C ALA A 352 -27.98 -19.97 -5.48
N TYR A 353 -28.80 -20.01 -4.44
CA TYR A 353 -28.47 -19.51 -3.11
C TYR A 353 -28.18 -20.68 -2.18
N ILE A 354 -27.06 -20.61 -1.48
CA ILE A 354 -26.70 -21.59 -0.44
C ILE A 354 -26.87 -20.93 0.92
N LEU A 355 -27.80 -21.43 1.73
CA LEU A 355 -28.02 -20.92 3.08
C LEU A 355 -27.04 -21.53 4.09
N CYS A 356 -26.96 -20.88 5.26
CA CYS A 356 -26.14 -21.32 6.39
C CYS A 356 -24.63 -21.45 6.07
N VAL A 357 -24.12 -20.65 5.12
CA VAL A 357 -22.68 -20.64 4.83
C VAL A 357 -21.94 -19.99 5.99
N GLY A 358 -21.13 -20.75 6.71
CA GLY A 358 -20.43 -20.25 7.90
C GLY A 358 -21.32 -20.05 9.12
N SER A 359 -22.52 -20.66 9.15
CA SER A 359 -23.42 -20.67 10.32
C SER A 359 -23.96 -22.07 10.55
N ARG A 360 -24.36 -22.38 11.79
CA ARG A 360 -24.85 -23.72 12.16
C ARG A 360 -23.87 -24.81 11.74
N ASP A 361 -22.57 -24.50 11.84
CA ASP A 361 -21.48 -25.39 11.46
C ASP A 361 -20.39 -25.39 12.54
N GLN A 362 -20.42 -26.42 13.38
CA GLN A 362 -19.47 -26.59 14.46
C GLN A 362 -18.04 -26.82 13.94
N THR A 363 -17.88 -27.35 12.73
CA THR A 363 -16.55 -27.61 12.14
C THR A 363 -15.80 -26.33 11.80
N LEU A 364 -16.52 -25.21 11.66
CA LEU A 364 -15.98 -23.88 11.36
C LEU A 364 -15.93 -22.96 12.59
N GLY A 365 -16.22 -23.50 13.79
CA GLY A 365 -16.26 -22.70 15.01
C GLY A 365 -17.47 -21.75 15.12
N ASN A 366 -18.48 -21.86 14.24
CA ASN A 366 -19.70 -21.06 14.31
C ASN A 366 -20.97 -21.94 14.38
N PRO A 367 -21.29 -22.52 15.55
CA PRO A 367 -22.44 -23.41 15.72
C PRO A 367 -23.79 -22.67 15.73
N ILE A 368 -23.81 -21.34 15.85
CA ILE A 368 -25.05 -20.57 15.98
C ILE A 368 -25.69 -20.25 14.63
N CYS A 369 -26.97 -19.89 14.66
CA CYS A 369 -27.67 -19.37 13.49
C CYS A 369 -27.50 -17.86 13.39
N SER A 370 -27.15 -17.36 12.21
CA SER A 370 -27.01 -15.91 11.98
C SER A 370 -28.32 -15.16 11.74
N ARG A 371 -29.48 -15.80 11.92
CA ARG A 371 -30.85 -15.27 11.94
C ARG A 371 -31.37 -14.56 10.67
N VAL A 372 -30.54 -13.85 9.93
CA VAL A 372 -30.95 -12.98 8.81
C VAL A 372 -30.79 -13.62 7.43
N CYS A 373 -29.96 -14.67 7.30
CA CYS A 373 -29.57 -15.21 5.99
C CYS A 373 -30.71 -15.87 5.21
N CYS A 374 -31.70 -16.44 5.88
CA CYS A 374 -32.92 -16.90 5.19
C CYS A 374 -33.65 -15.72 4.56
N MET A 375 -33.85 -14.64 5.32
CA MET A 375 -34.67 -13.50 4.89
C MET A 375 -34.00 -12.67 3.81
N TYR A 376 -32.71 -12.32 3.95
CA TYR A 376 -32.05 -11.53 2.92
C TYR A 376 -31.92 -12.31 1.60
N SER A 377 -31.79 -13.63 1.65
CA SER A 377 -31.67 -14.45 0.43
C SER A 377 -32.99 -14.49 -0.32
N MET A 378 -34.10 -14.64 0.41
CA MET A 378 -35.43 -14.52 -0.17
C MET A 378 -35.69 -13.11 -0.72
N LYS A 379 -35.25 -12.05 0.00
CA LYS A 379 -35.30 -10.66 -0.50
C LYS A 379 -34.55 -10.51 -1.81
N GLN A 380 -33.31 -10.96 -1.87
CA GLN A 380 -32.49 -10.89 -3.07
C GLN A 380 -33.11 -11.73 -4.20
N ALA A 381 -33.62 -12.92 -3.92
CA ALA A 381 -34.31 -13.75 -4.90
C ALA A 381 -35.53 -13.02 -5.49
N GLN A 382 -36.39 -12.38 -4.68
CA GLN A 382 -37.51 -11.59 -5.19
C GLN A 382 -37.05 -10.42 -6.08
N LEU A 383 -35.98 -9.73 -5.68
CA LEU A 383 -35.39 -8.64 -6.48
C LEU A 383 -34.83 -9.16 -7.81
N ILE A 384 -34.18 -10.33 -7.79
CA ILE A 384 -33.70 -11.01 -8.99
C ILE A 384 -34.86 -11.40 -9.91
N MET A 385 -35.96 -11.97 -9.38
CA MET A 385 -37.13 -12.27 -10.22
C MET A 385 -37.73 -11.01 -10.88
N GLY A 386 -37.58 -9.84 -10.26
CA GLY A 386 -37.95 -8.57 -10.87
C GLY A 386 -36.94 -8.08 -11.93
N ALA A 387 -35.64 -8.24 -11.67
CA ALA A 387 -34.57 -7.79 -12.56
C ALA A 387 -34.32 -8.72 -13.75
N LEU A 388 -34.48 -10.03 -13.55
CA LEU A 388 -34.27 -11.13 -14.47
C LEU A 388 -35.49 -12.07 -14.46
N PRO A 389 -36.61 -11.71 -15.11
CA PRO A 389 -37.86 -12.47 -15.00
C PRO A 389 -37.84 -13.91 -15.55
N ILE A 390 -36.82 -14.24 -16.34
CA ILE A 390 -36.64 -15.56 -16.97
C ILE A 390 -35.69 -16.44 -16.16
N ALA A 391 -34.93 -15.87 -15.20
CA ALA A 391 -33.92 -16.62 -14.48
C ALA A 391 -34.55 -17.61 -13.48
N ASP A 392 -34.01 -18.83 -13.47
CA ASP A 392 -34.34 -19.87 -12.50
C ASP A 392 -33.56 -19.64 -11.20
N VAL A 393 -34.26 -19.25 -10.13
CA VAL A 393 -33.64 -19.06 -8.80
C VAL A 393 -33.95 -20.25 -7.90
N THR A 394 -32.91 -20.82 -7.29
CA THR A 394 -33.01 -21.97 -6.37
C THR A 394 -32.35 -21.66 -5.03
N ILE A 395 -33.05 -21.88 -3.91
CA ILE A 395 -32.53 -21.71 -2.55
C ILE A 395 -32.35 -23.07 -1.89
N TYR A 396 -31.10 -23.41 -1.56
CA TYR A 396 -30.71 -24.61 -0.83
C TYR A 396 -30.65 -24.33 0.67
N PHE A 397 -31.44 -25.05 1.47
CA PHE A 397 -31.61 -24.74 2.90
C PHE A 397 -31.74 -25.98 3.79
N ILE A 398 -31.43 -25.82 5.07
CA ILE A 398 -31.72 -26.83 6.10
C ILE A 398 -33.12 -26.60 6.69
N ASP A 399 -33.31 -25.41 7.26
CA ASP A 399 -34.59 -24.91 7.76
C ASP A 399 -34.76 -23.45 7.33
N ILE A 400 -35.97 -23.06 6.91
CA ILE A 400 -36.31 -21.65 6.70
C ILE A 400 -36.70 -21.06 8.05
N ARG A 401 -36.00 -20.01 8.47
CA ARG A 401 -36.23 -19.30 9.74
C ARG A 401 -36.85 -17.93 9.49
N ALA A 402 -38.13 -17.94 9.17
CA ALA A 402 -38.94 -16.75 8.90
C ALA A 402 -39.77 -16.35 10.14
N PHE A 403 -39.10 -16.01 11.24
CA PHE A 403 -39.75 -15.91 12.58
C PHE A 403 -40.35 -14.53 12.91
N GLY A 404 -40.00 -13.48 12.16
CA GLY A 404 -40.50 -12.12 12.38
C GLY A 404 -41.94 -11.92 11.90
N LYS A 405 -42.58 -10.83 12.32
CA LYS A 405 -43.92 -10.46 11.83
C LYS A 405 -43.87 -10.21 10.32
N GLY A 406 -44.69 -10.92 9.55
CA GLY A 406 -44.72 -10.81 8.09
C GLY A 406 -43.67 -11.66 7.36
N TYR A 407 -42.79 -12.37 8.07
CA TYR A 407 -41.68 -13.09 7.44
C TYR A 407 -42.14 -14.42 6.82
N ASP A 408 -43.09 -15.11 7.43
CA ASP A 408 -43.68 -16.32 6.86
C ASP A 408 -44.48 -15.99 5.59
N GLU A 409 -45.25 -14.91 5.61
CA GLU A 409 -45.96 -14.38 4.44
C GLU A 409 -44.97 -14.00 3.33
N PHE A 410 -43.82 -13.42 3.69
CA PHE A 410 -42.75 -13.11 2.74
C PHE A 410 -42.13 -14.36 2.12
N PHE A 411 -41.97 -15.44 2.89
CA PHE A 411 -41.50 -16.73 2.39
C PHE A 411 -42.50 -17.35 1.41
N GLU A 412 -43.78 -17.39 1.77
CA GLU A 412 -44.84 -17.90 0.89
C GLU A 412 -44.98 -17.06 -0.39
N GLN A 413 -44.84 -15.74 -0.29
CA GLN A 413 -44.77 -14.86 -1.46
C GLN A 413 -43.56 -15.20 -2.36
N THR A 414 -42.39 -15.44 -1.77
CA THR A 414 -41.16 -15.80 -2.53
C THR A 414 -41.36 -17.10 -3.29
N LYS A 415 -41.99 -18.12 -2.67
CA LYS A 415 -42.39 -19.35 -3.38
C LYS A 415 -43.37 -19.08 -4.51
N ALA A 416 -44.40 -18.27 -4.25
CA ALA A 416 -45.43 -17.94 -5.25
C ALA A 416 -44.86 -17.19 -6.47
N MET A 417 -43.73 -16.50 -6.31
CA MET A 417 -42.99 -15.86 -7.41
C MET A 417 -42.20 -16.86 -8.28
N GLY A 418 -42.15 -18.15 -7.92
CA GLY A 418 -41.49 -19.20 -8.70
C GLY A 418 -40.09 -19.59 -8.20
N VAL A 419 -39.62 -19.00 -7.10
CA VAL A 419 -38.33 -19.38 -6.50
C VAL A 419 -38.42 -20.82 -5.97
N ARG A 420 -37.49 -21.67 -6.40
CA ARG A 420 -37.43 -23.08 -5.96
C ARG A 420 -36.74 -23.18 -4.61
N PHE A 421 -37.31 -23.95 -3.70
CA PHE A 421 -36.72 -24.25 -2.40
C PHE A 421 -36.36 -25.73 -2.34
N VAL A 422 -35.10 -26.03 -2.08
CA VAL A 422 -34.58 -27.39 -1.98
C VAL A 422 -34.09 -27.63 -0.56
N LYS A 423 -34.76 -28.53 0.16
CA LYS A 423 -34.37 -28.90 1.51
C LYS A 423 -33.17 -29.83 1.45
N GLY A 424 -32.00 -29.29 1.74
CA GLY A 424 -30.73 -29.98 1.59
C GLY A 424 -29.53 -29.10 1.93
N LYS A 425 -28.53 -29.69 2.61
CA LYS A 425 -27.22 -29.04 2.78
C LYS A 425 -26.35 -29.34 1.56
N VAL A 426 -25.80 -28.30 0.95
CA VAL A 426 -24.79 -28.45 -0.11
C VAL A 426 -23.51 -28.97 0.53
N ALA A 427 -22.96 -30.05 -0.01
CA ALA A 427 -21.74 -30.67 0.47
C ALA A 427 -20.49 -30.05 -0.20
N GLN A 428 -20.58 -29.79 -1.51
CA GLN A 428 -19.46 -29.32 -2.32
C GLN A 428 -19.97 -28.62 -3.60
N ILE A 429 -19.15 -27.71 -4.13
CA ILE A 429 -19.28 -27.08 -5.43
C ILE A 429 -18.07 -27.47 -6.28
N ASP A 430 -18.31 -27.91 -7.51
CA ASP A 430 -17.29 -28.19 -8.52
C ASP A 430 -17.46 -27.22 -9.71
N GLU A 431 -16.38 -26.61 -10.19
CA GLU A 431 -16.39 -25.70 -11.35
C GLU A 431 -16.09 -26.46 -12.65
N LYS A 432 -16.84 -26.14 -13.72
CA LYS A 432 -16.64 -26.66 -15.08
C LYS A 432 -15.74 -25.74 -15.90
N GLU A 433 -15.20 -26.25 -17.00
CA GLU A 433 -14.37 -25.48 -17.94
C GLU A 433 -15.08 -24.24 -18.55
N ASP A 434 -16.42 -24.27 -18.63
CA ASP A 434 -17.25 -23.15 -19.10
C ASP A 434 -17.61 -22.15 -17.99
N GLY A 435 -17.08 -22.34 -16.79
CA GLY A 435 -17.34 -21.52 -15.59
C GLY A 435 -18.68 -21.80 -14.91
N ASN A 436 -19.49 -22.76 -15.40
CA ASN A 436 -20.70 -23.18 -14.69
C ASN A 436 -20.35 -24.03 -13.46
N LEU A 437 -21.27 -24.07 -12.49
CA LEU A 437 -21.03 -24.62 -11.16
C LEU A 437 -21.95 -25.81 -10.89
N ILE A 438 -21.38 -26.93 -10.46
CA ILE A 438 -22.13 -28.14 -10.09
C ILE A 438 -22.21 -28.23 -8.57
N LEU A 439 -23.42 -28.09 -8.03
CA LEU A 439 -23.72 -28.26 -6.62
C LEU A 439 -24.03 -29.72 -6.32
N ARG A 440 -23.28 -30.30 -5.38
CA ARG A 440 -23.56 -31.63 -4.81
C ARG A 440 -24.27 -31.44 -3.48
N TYR A 441 -25.52 -31.90 -3.37
CA TYR A 441 -26.34 -31.68 -2.17
C TYR A 441 -27.14 -32.94 -1.81
N GLU A 442 -27.49 -33.05 -0.54
CA GLU A 442 -28.42 -34.06 -0.03
C GLU A 442 -29.86 -33.58 -0.23
N ASP A 443 -30.69 -34.30 -1.00
CA ASP A 443 -32.11 -33.98 -1.18
C ASP A 443 -32.92 -34.68 -0.09
N ILE A 444 -33.23 -33.94 0.99
CA ILE A 444 -33.90 -34.49 2.17
C ILE A 444 -35.33 -34.91 1.83
N ASP A 445 -36.03 -34.13 1.00
CA ASP A 445 -37.41 -34.43 0.61
C ASP A 445 -37.50 -35.67 -0.29
N ALA A 446 -36.43 -35.98 -1.04
CA ALA A 446 -36.29 -37.20 -1.82
C ALA A 446 -35.66 -38.38 -1.07
N GLY A 447 -35.70 -38.39 0.27
CA GLY A 447 -35.20 -39.49 1.10
C GLY A 447 -33.70 -39.47 1.38
N GLY A 448 -33.05 -38.29 1.30
CA GLY A 448 -31.64 -38.09 1.63
C GLY A 448 -30.68 -38.53 0.52
N VAL A 449 -31.16 -38.64 -0.73
CA VAL A 449 -30.31 -39.05 -1.86
C VAL A 449 -29.43 -37.89 -2.29
N ILE A 450 -28.14 -38.17 -2.53
CA ILE A 450 -27.21 -37.18 -3.07
C ILE A 450 -27.58 -36.88 -4.52
N ARG A 451 -27.81 -35.61 -4.82
CA ARG A 451 -28.10 -35.10 -6.17
C ARG A 451 -27.06 -34.09 -6.62
N ARG A 452 -27.09 -33.81 -7.92
CA ARG A 452 -26.26 -32.80 -8.59
C ARG A 452 -27.17 -31.84 -9.35
N ALA A 453 -26.93 -30.55 -9.22
CA ALA A 453 -27.57 -29.51 -10.01
C ALA A 453 -26.51 -28.56 -10.55
N GLU A 454 -26.66 -28.15 -11.80
CA GLU A 454 -25.81 -27.17 -12.46
C GLU A 454 -26.43 -25.77 -12.32
N HIS A 455 -25.60 -24.74 -12.13
CA HIS A 455 -25.97 -23.34 -12.01
C HIS A 455 -24.93 -22.43 -12.67
N ASP A 456 -25.34 -21.28 -13.18
CA ASP A 456 -24.45 -20.30 -13.82
C ASP A 456 -23.78 -19.38 -12.80
N LEU A 457 -24.49 -19.13 -11.68
CA LEU A 457 -24.04 -18.26 -10.60
C LEU A 457 -24.47 -18.84 -9.25
N VAL A 458 -23.56 -18.84 -8.29
CA VAL A 458 -23.84 -19.30 -6.92
C VAL A 458 -23.62 -18.16 -5.93
N VAL A 459 -24.62 -17.92 -5.08
CA VAL A 459 -24.62 -16.92 -4.02
C VAL A 459 -24.50 -17.60 -2.66
N LEU A 460 -23.39 -17.36 -1.98
CA LEU A 460 -23.12 -17.81 -0.64
C LEU A 460 -23.78 -16.87 0.36
N SER A 461 -24.77 -17.38 1.09
CA SER A 461 -25.46 -16.64 2.13
C SER A 461 -24.65 -16.72 3.43
N THR A 462 -23.59 -15.92 3.47
CA THR A 462 -22.60 -15.88 4.57
C THR A 462 -23.22 -15.47 5.90
N GLY A 463 -22.78 -16.18 6.93
CA GLY A 463 -23.14 -15.95 8.32
C GLY A 463 -22.53 -14.69 8.91
N ILE A 464 -23.01 -14.37 10.10
CA ILE A 464 -22.52 -13.33 11.01
C ILE A 464 -21.57 -13.97 12.03
N ILE A 465 -20.42 -13.33 12.24
CA ILE A 465 -19.43 -13.61 13.27
C ILE A 465 -19.17 -12.33 14.10
N PRO A 466 -18.66 -12.45 15.34
CA PRO A 466 -18.38 -11.29 16.19
C PRO A 466 -17.38 -10.32 15.55
N ASN A 467 -17.54 -9.03 15.86
CA ASN A 467 -16.52 -8.02 15.57
C ASN A 467 -15.60 -7.85 16.80
N PRO A 468 -14.31 -8.23 16.75
CA PRO A 468 -13.43 -8.18 17.92
C PRO A 468 -12.94 -6.77 18.30
N ASP A 469 -13.22 -5.73 17.50
CA ASP A 469 -12.64 -4.39 17.72
C ASP A 469 -12.89 -3.81 19.12
N TYR A 470 -13.99 -4.22 19.78
CA TYR A 470 -14.36 -3.74 21.10
C TYR A 470 -13.36 -4.11 22.21
N THR A 471 -12.51 -5.13 22.01
CA THR A 471 -11.58 -5.60 23.06
C THR A 471 -10.53 -4.55 23.42
N GLY A 472 -10.25 -3.61 22.52
CA GLY A 472 -9.24 -2.57 22.69
C GLY A 472 -9.77 -1.20 23.11
N PHE A 473 -11.09 -1.03 23.29
CA PHE A 473 -11.68 0.30 23.48
C PHE A 473 -11.40 0.93 24.84
N PHE A 474 -11.18 0.12 25.88
CA PHE A 474 -11.07 0.59 27.26
C PHE A 474 -9.73 0.16 27.85
N ALA A 475 -8.94 1.12 28.33
CA ALA A 475 -7.65 0.85 28.95
C ALA A 475 -7.83 0.18 30.32
N GLY A 476 -7.11 -0.92 30.55
CA GLY A 476 -7.02 -1.60 31.85
C GLY A 476 -8.21 -2.52 32.21
N VAL A 477 -9.38 -2.34 31.60
CA VAL A 477 -10.56 -3.21 31.79
C VAL A 477 -11.25 -3.42 30.45
N GLY A 478 -11.20 -4.63 29.90
CA GLY A 478 -11.90 -4.98 28.67
C GLY A 478 -13.37 -5.33 28.91
N LEU A 479 -14.21 -5.14 27.89
CA LEU A 479 -15.56 -5.69 27.88
C LEU A 479 -15.49 -7.22 27.86
N GLU A 480 -16.35 -7.87 28.65
CA GLU A 480 -16.41 -9.34 28.68
C GLU A 480 -17.01 -9.88 27.37
N PRO A 481 -16.37 -10.86 26.72
CA PRO A 481 -17.00 -11.62 25.64
C PRO A 481 -17.99 -12.66 26.18
N ASP A 482 -19.01 -12.99 25.38
CA ASP A 482 -19.83 -14.19 25.60
C ASP A 482 -19.13 -15.46 25.08
N GLU A 483 -19.81 -16.60 25.14
CA GLU A 483 -19.26 -17.90 24.66
C GLU A 483 -18.93 -17.91 23.16
N MET A 484 -19.54 -17.00 22.40
CA MET A 484 -19.39 -16.84 20.96
C MET A 484 -18.53 -15.62 20.58
N LEU A 485 -17.88 -14.99 21.57
CA LEU A 485 -17.05 -13.78 21.44
C LEU A 485 -17.79 -12.52 20.99
N PHE A 486 -19.11 -12.46 21.13
CA PHE A 486 -19.85 -11.20 21.07
C PHE A 486 -19.72 -10.45 22.40
N VAL A 487 -20.09 -9.17 22.44
CA VAL A 487 -20.10 -8.41 23.71
C VAL A 487 -21.16 -9.02 24.63
N LYS A 488 -20.73 -9.47 25.82
CA LYS A 488 -21.60 -10.12 26.79
C LYS A 488 -22.59 -9.15 27.42
N GLU A 489 -23.82 -9.62 27.57
CA GLU A 489 -24.89 -8.94 28.33
C GLU A 489 -25.20 -9.72 29.61
N PRO A 490 -24.62 -9.36 30.77
CA PRO A 490 -24.80 -10.14 32.01
C PRO A 490 -26.26 -10.24 32.49
N GLU A 491 -27.11 -9.29 32.06
CA GLU A 491 -28.50 -9.18 32.49
C GLU A 491 -29.46 -9.00 31.28
N GLU A 492 -29.21 -9.66 30.15
CA GLU A 492 -29.96 -9.54 28.88
C GLU A 492 -31.49 -9.37 29.06
N TYR A 493 -32.14 -10.22 29.86
CA TYR A 493 -33.59 -10.18 30.06
C TYR A 493 -34.10 -9.00 30.91
N ARG A 494 -33.28 -8.47 31.83
CA ARG A 494 -33.67 -7.41 32.78
C ARG A 494 -33.19 -6.04 32.34
N ASN A 495 -31.97 -5.98 31.80
CA ASN A 495 -31.27 -4.78 31.37
C ASN A 495 -30.56 -5.06 30.03
N PRO A 496 -31.32 -5.20 28.92
CA PRO A 496 -30.75 -5.44 27.59
C PRO A 496 -29.84 -4.28 27.17
N GLY A 497 -28.64 -4.58 26.72
CA GLY A 497 -27.58 -3.65 26.40
C GLY A 497 -26.64 -3.33 27.56
N LYS A 498 -26.88 -3.82 28.79
CA LYS A 498 -25.92 -3.63 29.89
C LYS A 498 -24.69 -4.52 29.69
N THR A 499 -23.49 -3.93 29.78
CA THR A 499 -22.22 -4.66 29.66
C THR A 499 -21.63 -5.02 31.03
N SER A 500 -20.41 -5.57 31.04
CA SER A 500 -19.62 -5.81 32.26
C SER A 500 -19.10 -4.54 32.93
N ILE A 501 -19.12 -3.39 32.24
CA ILE A 501 -18.61 -2.11 32.75
C ILE A 501 -19.79 -1.16 33.02
N ASP A 502 -19.91 -0.68 34.26
CA ASP A 502 -20.95 0.28 34.63
C ASP A 502 -20.80 1.59 33.84
N GLY A 503 -21.92 2.07 33.26
CA GLY A 503 -21.94 3.25 32.39
C GLY A 503 -21.57 2.96 30.94
N VAL A 504 -21.16 1.73 30.61
CA VAL A 504 -20.95 1.27 29.22
C VAL A 504 -22.07 0.30 28.84
N TYR A 505 -22.70 0.60 27.72
CA TYR A 505 -23.78 -0.17 27.14
C TYR A 505 -23.39 -0.69 25.76
N VAL A 506 -24.13 -1.66 25.25
CA VAL A 506 -23.95 -2.24 23.92
C VAL A 506 -25.26 -2.25 23.16
N ALA A 507 -25.22 -2.09 21.84
CA ALA A 507 -26.39 -2.04 20.99
C ALA A 507 -26.24 -2.85 19.69
N GLY A 508 -27.33 -3.52 19.31
CA GLY A 508 -27.47 -4.16 18.02
C GLY A 508 -26.61 -5.40 17.87
N ALA A 509 -26.18 -5.67 16.65
CA ALA A 509 -25.53 -6.93 16.30
C ALA A 509 -24.14 -7.16 16.93
N ALA A 510 -23.64 -6.22 17.74
CA ALA A 510 -22.47 -6.41 18.59
C ALA A 510 -22.68 -7.45 19.71
N THR A 511 -23.94 -7.73 20.08
CA THR A 511 -24.27 -8.76 21.09
C THR A 511 -24.69 -10.10 20.49
N GLY A 512 -24.86 -10.14 19.16
CA GLY A 512 -25.20 -11.38 18.45
C GLY A 512 -25.96 -11.10 17.15
N PRO A 513 -26.24 -12.13 16.34
CA PRO A 513 -26.97 -11.94 15.09
C PRO A 513 -28.38 -11.36 15.32
N MET A 514 -28.72 -10.28 14.62
CA MET A 514 -30.03 -9.62 14.68
C MET A 514 -30.41 -9.05 13.31
N ASP A 515 -31.71 -8.87 13.07
CA ASP A 515 -32.18 -8.08 11.94
C ASP A 515 -32.29 -6.58 12.31
N ILE A 516 -32.68 -5.76 11.33
CA ILE A 516 -32.78 -4.32 11.51
C ILE A 516 -33.85 -3.93 12.55
N PRO A 517 -35.09 -4.47 12.51
CA PRO A 517 -36.09 -4.20 13.54
C PRO A 517 -35.62 -4.50 14.97
N ASP A 518 -35.03 -5.68 15.19
CA ASP A 518 -34.51 -6.07 16.50
C ASP A 518 -33.35 -5.16 16.93
N THR A 519 -32.47 -4.81 15.99
CA THR A 519 -31.36 -3.87 16.23
C THR A 519 -31.85 -2.49 16.67
N ILE A 520 -32.90 -1.96 16.03
CA ILE A 520 -33.50 -0.67 16.39
C ILE A 520 -34.10 -0.74 17.81
N LEU A 521 -34.84 -1.82 18.10
CA LEU A 521 -35.43 -2.02 19.44
C LEU A 521 -34.36 -2.10 20.52
N HIS A 522 -33.32 -2.91 20.29
CA HIS A 522 -32.20 -3.07 21.22
C HIS A 522 -31.42 -1.77 21.43
N SER A 523 -31.22 -0.99 20.35
CA SER A 523 -30.57 0.32 20.43
C SER A 523 -31.39 1.31 21.26
N GLY A 524 -32.72 1.28 21.16
CA GLY A 524 -33.62 2.06 22.01
C GLY A 524 -33.49 1.71 23.50
N ALA A 525 -33.33 0.41 23.81
CA ALA A 525 -33.11 -0.03 25.18
C ALA A 525 -31.77 0.45 25.75
N ALA A 526 -30.68 0.30 24.99
CA ALA A 526 -29.34 0.77 25.37
C ALA A 526 -29.33 2.30 25.60
N ALA A 527 -29.96 3.07 24.71
CA ALA A 527 -30.08 4.52 24.84
C ALA A 527 -30.86 4.94 26.11
N ALA A 528 -31.97 4.27 26.40
CA ALA A 528 -32.75 4.54 27.61
C ALA A 528 -31.97 4.23 28.89
N GLN A 529 -31.17 3.15 28.90
CA GLN A 529 -30.36 2.79 30.05
C GLN A 529 -29.18 3.75 30.25
N ALA A 530 -28.49 4.13 29.17
CA ALA A 530 -27.44 5.15 29.20
C ALA A 530 -27.97 6.49 29.74
N ALA A 531 -29.15 6.93 29.27
CA ALA A 531 -29.80 8.13 29.78
C ALA A 531 -30.14 8.00 31.29
N SER A 532 -30.69 6.87 31.71
CA SER A 532 -30.98 6.60 33.14
C SER A 532 -29.73 6.64 34.01
N TYR A 533 -28.61 6.11 33.51
CA TYR A 533 -27.32 6.13 34.19
C TYR A 533 -26.81 7.57 34.38
N ILE A 534 -26.84 8.37 33.31
CA ILE A 534 -26.42 9.78 33.35
C ILE A 534 -27.27 10.57 34.36
N GLU A 535 -28.60 10.40 34.36
CA GLU A 535 -29.47 11.08 35.33
C GLU A 535 -29.18 10.67 36.78
N LYS A 536 -28.89 9.39 37.03
CA LYS A 536 -28.46 8.92 38.36
C LYS A 536 -27.14 9.53 38.80
N MET A 537 -26.20 9.76 37.87
CA MET A 537 -24.95 10.43 38.19
C MET A 537 -25.14 11.91 38.55
N LYS A 538 -26.08 12.60 37.90
CA LYS A 538 -26.41 14.00 38.23
C LYS A 538 -26.95 14.15 39.65
N GLY A 539 -27.79 13.21 40.11
CA GLY A 539 -28.33 13.21 41.47
C GLY A 539 -27.35 12.78 42.57
N ARG A 540 -26.11 12.40 42.22
CA ARG A 540 -25.03 12.04 43.16
C ARG A 540 -24.01 13.17 43.37
N LYS A 541 -24.12 14.27 42.62
CA LYS A 541 -23.46 15.55 42.92
C LYS A 541 -24.34 16.35 43.86
#